data_AF-A0A942CNV0-F1
#
_entry.id   AF-A0A942CNV0-F1
#
_cell.length_a   1.000
_cell.length_b   1.000
_cell.length_c   1.000
_cell.angle_alpha   90.00
_cell.angle_beta   90.00
_cell.angle_gamma   90.00
#
_symmetry.space_group_name_H-M   'P 1'
#
loop_
_entity.id
_entity.type
_entity.pdbx_description
1 polymer ?
#
loop_
_entity_poly.entity_id
_entity_poly.type
_entity_poly.pdbx_seq_one_letter_code
_entity_poly.pdbx_strand_id
1 'polypeptide(L)'
;MTLLRVVTSPDRASAILDALLGIGIAGMTMTDLQGSSAQQRHRLSYRGTEYDVRFVPRVELQIVLRDDWVDAAVNEILEVARTDAVGENRLFVMPVEAAYWIRTGEVERSDAPDEHWYV
;
A
#
# COMPACT_ATOMS: atom_id res chain seq x y z
N MET A 1 -16.89 0.83 2.63
CA MET A 1 -15.53 1.41 2.63
C MET A 1 -14.53 0.29 2.68
N THR A 2 -13.40 0.50 2.03
CA THR A 2 -12.40 -0.53 1.81
C THR A 2 -11.00 0.04 1.98
N LEU A 3 -10.15 -0.70 2.69
CA LEU A 3 -8.73 -0.44 2.85
C LEU A 3 -7.96 -1.23 1.79
N LEU A 4 -7.23 -0.50 0.95
CA LEU A 4 -6.18 -1.05 0.10
C LEU A 4 -4.85 -0.98 0.84
N ARG A 5 -4.23 -2.13 1.06
CA ARG A 5 -2.88 -2.25 1.64
C ARG A 5 -1.93 -2.79 0.58
N VAL A 6 -0.97 -1.99 0.16
CA VAL A 6 -0.01 -2.35 -0.89
C VAL A 6 1.37 -2.47 -0.27
N VAL A 7 2.00 -3.64 -0.39
CA VAL A 7 3.40 -3.86 -0.03
C VAL A 7 4.21 -3.94 -1.31
N THR A 8 5.19 -3.05 -1.45
CA THR A 8 5.96 -2.87 -2.70
C THR A 8 7.39 -2.39 -2.42
N SER A 9 8.21 -2.25 -3.47
CA SER A 9 9.53 -1.61 -3.37
C SER A 9 9.42 -0.08 -3.30
N PRO A 10 10.39 0.64 -2.70
CA PRO A 10 10.33 2.10 -2.58
C PRO A 10 10.17 2.85 -3.91
N ASP A 11 10.83 2.38 -4.98
CA ASP A 11 10.72 2.98 -6.32
C ASP A 11 9.31 2.84 -6.90
N ARG A 12 8.66 1.69 -6.69
CA ARG A 12 7.30 1.45 -7.14
C ARG A 12 6.27 2.15 -6.28
N ALA A 13 6.56 2.35 -4.99
CA ALA A 13 5.69 3.13 -4.12
C ALA A 13 5.50 4.54 -4.69
N SER A 14 6.58 5.24 -5.07
CA SER A 14 6.50 6.56 -5.69
C SER A 14 5.63 6.58 -6.95
N ALA A 15 5.80 5.60 -7.84
CA ALA A 15 5.00 5.54 -9.06
C ALA A 15 3.51 5.29 -8.78
N ILE A 16 3.18 4.48 -7.76
CA ILE A 16 1.80 4.26 -7.33
C ILE A 16 1.19 5.54 -6.74
N LEU A 17 1.96 6.29 -5.93
CA LEU A 17 1.51 7.58 -5.37
C LEU A 17 1.10 8.52 -6.51
N ASP A 18 1.95 8.68 -7.52
CA ASP A 18 1.70 9.58 -8.65
C ASP A 18 0.48 9.16 -9.48
N ALA A 19 0.29 7.86 -9.70
CA ALA A 19 -0.86 7.33 -10.44
C ALA A 19 -2.18 7.56 -9.71
N LEU A 20 -2.22 7.28 -8.40
CA LEU A 20 -3.40 7.50 -7.57
C LEU A 20 -3.74 8.99 -7.46
N LEU A 21 -2.73 9.86 -7.33
CA LEU A 21 -2.92 11.32 -7.38
C LEU A 21 -3.50 11.76 -8.73
N GLY A 22 -3.08 11.13 -9.83
CA GLY A 22 -3.55 11.41 -11.19
C GLY A 22 -5.06 11.15 -11.39
N ILE A 23 -5.63 10.20 -10.64
CA ILE A 23 -7.07 9.91 -10.65
C ILE A 23 -7.84 10.60 -9.51
N GLY A 24 -7.18 11.46 -8.73
CA GLY A 24 -7.82 12.26 -7.67
C GLY A 24 -7.76 11.68 -6.27
N ILE A 25 -7.04 10.57 -6.07
CA ILE A 25 -6.88 9.91 -4.77
C ILE A 25 -5.65 10.49 -4.06
N ALA A 26 -5.87 11.32 -3.03
CA ALA A 26 -4.80 12.04 -2.33
C ALA A 26 -4.57 11.55 -0.89
N GLY A 27 -5.57 10.91 -0.27
CA GLY A 27 -5.51 10.46 1.12
C GLY A 27 -4.84 9.10 1.26
N MET A 28 -3.58 9.07 1.73
CA MET A 28 -2.88 7.80 1.96
C MET A 28 -1.82 7.91 3.06
N THR A 29 -1.49 6.76 3.65
CA THR A 29 -0.43 6.61 4.66
C THR A 29 0.65 5.68 4.15
N MET A 30 1.91 6.03 4.39
CA MET A 30 3.07 5.24 4.00
C MET A 30 3.87 4.79 5.23
N THR A 31 4.35 3.55 5.23
CA THR A 31 5.19 2.99 6.30
C THR A 31 6.36 2.23 5.70
N ASP A 32 7.57 2.49 6.20
CA ASP A 32 8.77 1.73 5.83
C ASP A 32 8.77 0.36 6.51
N LEU A 33 9.05 -0.69 5.73
CA LEU A 33 9.06 -2.07 6.17
C LEU A 33 10.37 -2.77 5.81
N GLN A 34 10.61 -3.89 6.49
CA GLN A 34 11.61 -4.88 6.13
C GLN A 34 10.91 -6.16 5.68
N GLY A 35 11.00 -6.48 4.39
CA GLY A 35 10.41 -7.69 3.82
C GLY A 35 11.39 -8.84 3.77
N SER A 36 10.95 -10.06 4.11
CA SER A 36 11.73 -11.27 3.87
C SER A 36 10.99 -12.13 2.85
N SER A 37 11.56 -12.30 1.65
CA SER A 37 11.07 -13.28 0.70
C SER A 37 11.88 -14.57 0.85
N ALA A 38 11.22 -15.72 0.76
CA ALA A 38 11.89 -17.02 0.87
C ALA A 38 13.00 -17.23 -0.18
N GLN A 39 13.00 -16.42 -1.26
CA GLN A 39 13.90 -16.54 -2.41
C GLN A 39 15.16 -15.67 -2.33
N GLN A 40 15.29 -14.72 -1.38
CA GLN A 40 16.50 -13.91 -1.22
C GLN A 40 17.20 -14.18 0.12
N ARG A 41 17.88 -15.33 0.19
CA ARG A 41 18.97 -15.52 1.16
C ARG A 41 20.28 -15.06 0.51
N HIS A 42 20.56 -13.76 0.54
CA HIS A 42 21.86 -13.25 0.10
C HIS A 42 22.84 -13.24 1.28
N ARG A 43 23.93 -14.02 1.16
CA ARG A 43 25.06 -13.97 2.08
C ARG A 43 25.98 -12.84 1.65
N LEU A 44 26.06 -11.78 2.44
CA LEU A 44 27.01 -10.69 2.21
C LEU A 44 28.22 -10.90 3.12
N SER A 45 29.42 -11.03 2.54
CA SER A 45 30.66 -11.07 3.31
C SER A 45 31.20 -9.65 3.51
N TYR A 46 31.31 -9.19 4.76
CA TYR A 46 32.01 -7.96 5.08
C TYR A 46 33.20 -8.28 5.99
N ARG A 47 34.42 -8.00 5.52
CA ARG A 47 35.69 -8.22 6.26
C ARG A 47 35.87 -9.63 6.85
N GLY A 48 35.44 -10.67 6.12
CA GLY A 48 35.59 -12.07 6.56
C GLY A 48 34.51 -12.56 7.53
N THR A 49 33.53 -11.71 7.88
CA THR A 49 32.32 -12.11 8.62
C THR A 49 31.15 -12.21 7.63
N GLU A 50 30.49 -13.36 7.57
CA GLU A 50 29.25 -13.54 6.81
C GLU A 50 28.09 -12.89 7.58
N TYR A 51 27.39 -11.95 6.97
CA TYR A 51 26.12 -11.44 7.46
C TYR A 51 24.99 -12.01 6.60
N ASP A 52 24.05 -12.70 7.24
CA ASP A 52 22.76 -13.03 6.62
C ASP A 52 21.95 -11.73 6.54
N VAL A 53 21.93 -11.08 5.37
CA VAL A 53 20.96 -10.01 5.13
C VAL A 53 19.64 -10.67 4.75
N ARG A 54 18.77 -10.84 5.74
CA ARG A 54 17.49 -11.57 5.61
C ARG A 54 16.33 -10.70 5.12
N PHE A 55 16.53 -9.39 5.06
CA PHE A 55 15.49 -8.41 4.82
C PHE A 55 15.86 -7.43 3.72
N VAL A 56 14.88 -7.14 2.88
CA VAL A 56 14.94 -6.16 1.80
C VAL A 56 14.05 -4.98 2.21
N PRO A 57 14.50 -3.72 2.02
CA PRO A 57 13.64 -2.56 2.21
C PRO A 57 12.37 -2.67 1.36
N ARG A 58 11.22 -2.50 1.99
CA ARG A 58 9.90 -2.48 1.36
C ARG A 58 9.13 -1.28 1.91
N VAL A 59 8.07 -0.91 1.22
CA VAL A 59 7.14 0.14 1.63
C VAL A 59 5.75 -0.44 1.68
N GLU A 60 4.99 -0.02 2.68
CA GLU A 60 3.56 -0.26 2.77
C GLU A 60 2.77 1.03 2.56
N LEU A 61 1.85 1.00 1.60
CA LEU A 61 0.85 2.03 1.37
C LEU A 61 -0.48 1.55 1.92
N GLN A 62 -1.16 2.42 2.65
CA GLN A 62 -2.52 2.21 3.17
C GLN A 62 -3.43 3.33 2.66
N ILE A 63 -4.47 2.96 1.94
CA ILE A 63 -5.43 3.89 1.34
C ILE A 63 -6.84 3.39 1.69
N VAL A 64 -7.64 4.22 2.35
CA VAL A 64 -9.05 3.91 2.61
C VAL A 64 -9.88 4.65 1.57
N LEU A 65 -10.70 3.90 0.84
CA LEU A 65 -11.54 4.40 -0.23
C LEU A 65 -12.99 4.01 0.00
N ARG A 66 -13.88 4.75 -0.66
CA ARG A 66 -15.24 4.29 -0.91
C ARG A 66 -15.21 3.09 -1.86
N ASP A 67 -16.23 2.23 -1.74
CA ASP A 67 -16.24 0.96 -2.46
C ASP A 67 -16.37 1.14 -3.99
N ASP A 68 -16.96 2.26 -4.44
CA ASP A 68 -17.06 2.65 -5.86
C ASP A 68 -15.73 3.08 -6.48
N TRP A 69 -14.72 3.44 -5.67
CA TRP A 69 -13.38 3.82 -6.15
C TRP A 69 -12.38 2.66 -6.13
N VAL A 70 -12.72 1.56 -5.46
CA VAL A 70 -11.81 0.42 -5.25
C VAL A 70 -11.32 -0.16 -6.58
N ASP A 71 -12.22 -0.42 -7.52
CA ASP A 71 -11.86 -1.04 -8.79
C ASP A 71 -10.94 -0.14 -9.62
N ALA A 72 -11.20 1.18 -9.64
CA ALA A 72 -10.36 2.14 -10.34
C ALA A 72 -8.95 2.20 -9.73
N ALA A 73 -8.86 2.31 -8.39
CA ALA A 73 -7.58 2.35 -7.70
C ALA A 73 -6.79 1.05 -7.84
N VAL A 74 -7.45 -0.11 -7.74
CA VAL A 74 -6.81 -1.41 -7.91
C VAL A 74 -6.24 -1.54 -9.32
N ASN A 75 -6.98 -1.13 -10.35
CA ASN A 75 -6.49 -1.20 -11.73
C ASN A 75 -5.26 -0.32 -11.94
N GLU A 76 -5.29 0.94 -11.50
CA GLU A 76 -4.13 1.85 -11.58
C GLU A 76 -2.90 1.30 -10.84
N ILE A 77 -3.09 0.79 -9.61
CA ILE A 77 -2.01 0.19 -8.84
C ILE A 77 -1.43 -1.01 -9.57
N LEU A 78 -2.28 -1.87 -10.15
CA LEU A 78 -1.82 -3.04 -10.90
C LEU A 78 -1.04 -2.66 -12.15
N GLU A 79 -1.44 -1.63 -12.89
CA GLU A 79 -0.70 -1.19 -14.08
C GLU A 79 0.72 -0.72 -13.75
N VAL A 80 0.87 0.03 -12.66
CA VAL A 80 2.15 0.66 -12.30
C VAL A 80 3.06 -0.23 -11.44
N ALA A 81 2.46 -1.07 -10.60
CA ALA A 81 3.18 -1.96 -9.69
C ALA A 81 3.54 -3.31 -10.31
N ARG A 82 3.05 -3.63 -11.51
CA ARG A 82 3.36 -4.90 -12.17
C ARG A 82 4.84 -4.99 -12.53
N THR A 83 5.45 -6.10 -12.16
CA THR A 83 6.83 -6.46 -12.52
C THR A 83 6.87 -7.91 -12.95
N ASP A 84 7.86 -8.26 -13.80
CA ASP A 84 8.11 -9.65 -14.18
C ASP A 84 8.89 -10.41 -13.09
N ALA A 85 9.25 -9.72 -11.99
CA ALA A 85 9.97 -10.30 -10.86
C ALA A 85 9.00 -11.00 -9.90
N VAL A 86 9.20 -12.30 -9.70
CA VAL A 86 8.34 -13.12 -8.84
C VAL A 86 8.42 -12.66 -7.38
N GLY A 87 7.26 -12.39 -6.78
CA GLY A 87 7.08 -12.32 -5.33
C GLY A 87 7.38 -10.98 -4.66
N GLU A 88 7.51 -9.89 -5.42
CA GLU A 88 7.92 -8.59 -4.88
C GLU A 88 6.77 -7.75 -4.33
N ASN A 89 5.62 -7.76 -5.00
CA ASN A 89 4.53 -6.83 -4.73
C ASN A 89 3.25 -7.58 -4.37
N ARG A 90 2.51 -7.07 -3.39
CA ARG A 90 1.19 -7.60 -2.99
C ARG A 90 0.24 -6.47 -2.66
N LEU A 91 -1.00 -6.59 -3.13
CA LEU A 91 -2.12 -5.72 -2.78
C LEU A 91 -3.16 -6.56 -2.01
N PHE A 92 -3.60 -6.04 -0.87
CA PHE A 92 -4.65 -6.62 -0.05
C PHE A 92 -5.84 -5.68 -0.03
N VAL A 93 -7.03 -6.25 -0.12
CA VAL A 93 -8.32 -5.55 -0.04
C VAL A 93 -8.99 -5.99 1.26
N MET A 94 -9.30 -5.05 2.14
CA MET A 94 -9.87 -5.32 3.46
C MET A 94 -11.08 -4.41 3.73
N PRO A 95 -12.16 -4.92 4.34
CA PRO A 95 -13.31 -4.08 4.68
C PRO A 95 -12.96 -3.08 5.80
N VAL A 96 -13.54 -1.88 5.73
CA VAL A 96 -13.49 -0.86 6.78
C VAL A 96 -14.91 -0.52 7.22
N GLU A 97 -15.23 -0.77 8.49
CA GLU A 97 -16.58 -0.55 9.01
C GLU A 97 -16.86 0.93 9.26
N ALA A 98 -15.90 1.64 9.87
CA ALA A 98 -16.01 3.04 10.23
C ALA A 98 -14.64 3.75 10.23
N ALA A 99 -14.65 5.06 9.97
CA ALA A 99 -13.51 5.95 10.11
C ALA A 99 -13.92 7.19 10.91
N TYR A 100 -13.01 7.72 11.73
CA TYR A 100 -13.29 8.86 12.61
C TYR A 100 -12.32 10.01 12.36
N TRP A 101 -12.86 11.22 12.23
CA TRP A 101 -12.07 12.44 12.19
C TRP A 101 -11.67 12.84 13.61
N ILE A 102 -10.40 12.66 13.98
CA ILE A 102 -9.92 12.92 15.34
C ILE A 102 -10.20 14.38 15.78
N ARG A 103 -10.11 15.34 14.85
CA ARG A 103 -10.31 16.76 15.14
C ARG A 103 -11.77 17.12 15.45
N THR A 104 -12.74 16.55 14.73
CA THR A 104 -14.16 16.93 14.81
C THR A 104 -15.02 15.90 15.55
N GLY A 105 -14.56 14.65 15.66
CA GLY A 105 -15.35 13.53 16.15
C GLY A 105 -16.37 13.00 15.13
N GLU A 106 -16.39 13.55 13.91
CA GLU A 106 -17.26 13.08 12.84
C GLU A 106 -16.90 11.65 12.46
N VAL A 107 -17.92 10.85 12.19
CA VAL A 107 -17.80 9.44 11.85
C VAL A 107 -18.30 9.21 10.44
N GLU A 108 -17.47 8.52 9.67
CA GLU A 108 -17.80 7.97 8.38
C GLU A 108 -18.09 6.48 8.56
N ARG A 109 -19.23 5.98 8.11
CA ARG A 109 -19.57 4.56 8.21
C ARG A 109 -19.87 3.96 6.85
N SER A 110 -19.51 2.69 6.70
CA SER A 110 -19.71 1.94 5.46
C SER A 110 -21.19 1.76 5.08
N ASP A 111 -22.11 1.88 6.04
CA ASP A 111 -23.56 1.78 5.85
C ASP A 111 -24.25 3.15 5.70
N ALA A 112 -23.49 4.27 5.76
CA ALA A 112 -24.07 5.60 5.69
C ALA A 112 -24.28 6.06 4.23
N PRO A 113 -25.42 6.70 3.89
CA PRO A 113 -25.83 6.80 2.50
C PRO A 113 -24.94 7.60 1.56
N ASP A 114 -24.44 8.81 1.89
CA ASP A 114 -23.91 9.68 0.80
C ASP A 114 -22.99 10.86 1.21
N GLU A 115 -22.44 10.94 2.42
CA GLU A 115 -21.54 12.04 2.81
C GLU A 115 -20.17 11.51 3.26
N HIS A 116 -19.26 11.35 2.30
CA HIS A 116 -17.96 10.70 2.51
C HIS A 116 -16.85 11.56 1.93
N TRP A 117 -15.81 11.80 2.74
CA TRP A 117 -14.75 12.76 2.43
C TRP A 117 -13.50 12.10 1.82
N TYR A 118 -13.44 10.77 1.79
CA TYR A 118 -12.37 10.03 1.13
C TYR A 118 -12.66 9.90 -0.37
N VAL A 119 -11.88 10.65 -1.16
CA VAL A 119 -11.57 10.37 -2.57
C VAL A 119 -10.10 10.02 -2.64
#